data_AF-A0A2S2QZ33-F1
#
_entry.id   AF-A0A2S2QZ33-F1
#
_cell.length_a   1.000
_cell.length_b   1.000
_cell.length_c   1.000
_cell.angle_alpha   90.00
_cell.angle_beta   90.00
_cell.angle_gamma   90.00
#
_symmetry.space_group_name_H-M   'P 1'
#
loop_
_entity.id
_entity.type
_entity.pdbx_description
1 polymer ?
#
loop_
_entity_poly.entity_id
_entity_poly.type
_entity_poly.pdbx_seq_one_letter_code
_entity_poly.pdbx_strand_id
1 'polypeptide(L)'
;MLSYEIINQEDTAIIREVYDNDNSQEMFEQELDNALEAGYKYIIIEPTQLADETVRWITVGNFLSKTAIISSALSTGTAYFWRSKPFVYGPLCMVSFVCTGLYMISWQFDPCCKYQVHKDPRLKSLQKEDNTPPLPIVIERGSDTKRKIIHTSVTVMSTAYCIWKLYEYCK
;
A
#
# COMPACT_ATOMS: atom_id res chain seq x y z
N MET A 1 -2.29 -22.62 -15.16
CA MET A 1 -2.80 -22.44 -16.54
C MET A 1 -4.23 -21.89 -16.57
N LEU A 2 -5.14 -22.31 -15.68
CA LEU A 2 -6.56 -21.85 -15.64
C LEU A 2 -6.83 -20.41 -15.12
N SER A 3 -5.89 -19.76 -14.42
CA SER A 3 -6.11 -18.39 -13.90
C SER A 3 -5.79 -17.28 -14.91
N TYR A 4 -5.07 -17.59 -16.00
CA TYR A 4 -4.63 -16.61 -17.00
C TYR A 4 -5.68 -16.34 -18.08
N GLU A 5 -6.58 -17.29 -18.34
CA GLU A 5 -7.58 -17.20 -19.42
C GLU A 5 -8.71 -16.20 -19.16
N ILE A 6 -8.88 -15.74 -17.92
CA ILE A 6 -9.94 -14.78 -17.56
C ILE A 6 -9.44 -13.33 -17.67
N ILE A 7 -8.13 -13.12 -17.83
CA ILE A 7 -7.54 -11.79 -17.89
C ILE A 7 -7.39 -11.38 -19.35
N ASN A 8 -8.10 -10.31 -19.75
CA ASN A 8 -8.02 -9.76 -21.10
C ASN A 8 -6.55 -9.44 -21.45
N GLN A 9 -6.02 -10.02 -22.53
CA GLN A 9 -4.61 -9.88 -22.91
C GLN A 9 -4.20 -8.43 -23.16
N GLU A 10 -5.12 -7.59 -23.62
CA GLU A 10 -4.85 -6.17 -23.91
C GLU A 10 -4.63 -5.31 -22.64
N ASP A 11 -5.13 -5.76 -21.49
CA ASP A 11 -5.03 -5.05 -20.21
C ASP A 11 -4.00 -5.66 -19.24
N THR A 12 -3.20 -6.62 -19.72
CA THR A 12 -2.31 -7.45 -18.90
C THR A 12 -0.86 -7.35 -19.35
N ALA A 13 0.04 -7.00 -18.44
CA ALA A 13 1.48 -7.14 -18.64
C ALA A 13 2.01 -8.39 -17.92
N ILE A 14 2.93 -9.11 -18.56
CA ILE A 14 3.57 -10.30 -17.98
C ILE A 14 5.07 -10.07 -18.01
N ILE A 15 5.69 -9.99 -16.83
CA ILE A 15 7.13 -9.86 -16.66
C ILE A 15 7.69 -11.27 -16.48
N ARG A 16 8.48 -11.72 -17.45
CA ARG A 16 8.98 -13.09 -17.51
C ARG A 16 10.38 -13.17 -16.92
N GLU A 17 10.65 -14.27 -16.24
CA GLU A 17 11.99 -14.54 -15.71
C GLU A 17 12.92 -15.02 -16.83
N VAL A 18 13.89 -14.19 -17.22
CA VAL A 18 14.90 -14.49 -18.26
C VAL A 18 16.30 -14.56 -17.62
N TYR A 19 16.84 -15.78 -17.50
CA TYR A 19 18.10 -16.06 -16.79
C TYR A 19 19.39 -15.84 -17.62
N ASP A 20 19.46 -14.82 -18.47
CA ASP A 20 20.54 -14.72 -19.46
C ASP A 20 21.69 -13.76 -19.12
N ASN A 21 21.71 -13.09 -17.95
CA ASN A 21 22.84 -12.21 -17.60
C ASN A 21 22.91 -11.79 -16.11
N ASP A 22 24.09 -11.33 -15.66
CA ASP A 22 24.32 -10.73 -14.32
C ASP A 22 23.47 -9.46 -14.09
N ASN A 23 23.00 -8.79 -15.16
CA ASN A 23 22.15 -7.60 -15.09
C ASN A 23 20.64 -7.86 -15.35
N SER A 24 20.20 -9.11 -15.23
CA SER A 24 18.80 -9.50 -15.48
C SER A 24 17.82 -8.82 -14.52
N GLN A 25 18.22 -8.58 -13.27
CA GLN A 25 17.38 -7.94 -12.25
C GLN A 25 16.98 -6.50 -12.62
N GLU A 26 17.92 -5.65 -13.03
CA GLU A 26 17.64 -4.27 -13.43
C GLU A 26 16.68 -4.21 -14.62
N MET A 27 16.78 -5.17 -15.55
CA MET A 27 15.87 -5.25 -16.69
C MET A 27 14.44 -5.60 -16.26
N PHE A 28 14.27 -6.51 -15.28
CA PHE A 28 12.94 -6.84 -14.75
C PHE A 28 12.32 -5.65 -14.01
N GLU A 29 13.13 -4.90 -13.26
CA GLU A 29 12.70 -3.67 -12.58
C GLU A 29 12.26 -2.61 -13.60
N GLN A 30 13.01 -2.41 -14.67
CA GLN A 30 12.64 -1.48 -15.75
C GLN A 30 11.38 -1.91 -16.50
N GLU A 31 11.20 -3.21 -16.78
CA GLU A 31 10.00 -3.72 -17.42
C GLU A 31 8.76 -3.54 -16.52
N LEU A 32 8.94 -3.73 -15.20
CA LEU A 32 7.91 -3.45 -14.21
C LEU A 32 7.54 -1.97 -14.19
N ASP A 33 8.51 -1.07 -14.10
CA ASP A 33 8.28 0.37 -14.09
C ASP A 33 7.55 0.82 -15.37
N ASN A 34 7.97 0.33 -16.53
CA ASN A 34 7.30 0.60 -17.80
C ASN A 34 5.84 0.10 -17.80
N ALA A 35 5.57 -1.09 -17.25
CA ALA A 35 4.21 -1.63 -17.14
C ALA A 35 3.34 -0.80 -16.16
N LEU A 36 3.92 -0.35 -15.05
CA LEU A 36 3.26 0.50 -14.06
C LEU A 36 2.93 1.90 -14.63
N GLU A 37 3.84 2.47 -15.43
CA GLU A 37 3.64 3.75 -16.12
C GLU A 37 2.60 3.65 -17.24
N ALA A 38 2.66 2.60 -18.05
CA ALA A 38 1.64 2.29 -19.07
C ALA A 38 0.25 2.08 -18.44
N GLY A 39 0.20 1.69 -17.17
CA GLY A 39 -1.02 1.64 -16.40
C GLY A 39 -1.88 0.41 -16.69
N TYR A 40 -1.25 -0.72 -17.01
CA TYR A 40 -1.95 -2.00 -17.20
C TYR A 40 -2.84 -2.33 -16.00
N LYS A 41 -3.99 -2.96 -16.26
CA LYS A 41 -4.94 -3.31 -15.21
C LYS A 41 -4.43 -4.46 -14.35
N TYR A 42 -3.78 -5.43 -14.98
CA TYR A 42 -3.16 -6.56 -14.32
C TYR A 42 -1.70 -6.64 -14.71
N ILE A 43 -0.82 -6.82 -13.73
CA ILE A 43 0.60 -7.08 -13.98
C ILE A 43 0.94 -8.38 -13.28
N ILE A 44 1.50 -9.31 -14.05
CA ILE A 44 1.90 -10.64 -13.60
C ILE A 44 3.42 -10.64 -13.49
N ILE A 45 3.91 -10.84 -12.28
CA ILE A 45 5.34 -10.85 -11.98
C ILE A 45 5.76 -12.30 -11.74
N GLU A 46 6.51 -12.88 -12.67
CA GLU A 46 7.08 -14.23 -12.53
C GLU A 46 8.36 -14.24 -11.65
N PRO A 47 9.29 -13.28 -11.78
CA PRO A 47 10.50 -13.27 -10.95
C PRO A 47 10.17 -13.11 -9.46
N THR A 48 10.41 -14.16 -8.69
CA THR A 48 10.02 -14.25 -7.27
C THR A 48 10.62 -13.15 -6.40
N GLN A 49 11.88 -12.79 -6.63
CA GLN A 49 12.58 -11.75 -5.86
C GLN A 49 11.91 -10.38 -6.05
N LEU A 50 11.69 -9.97 -7.31
CA LEU A 50 11.02 -8.72 -7.64
C LEU A 50 9.57 -8.69 -7.14
N ALA A 51 8.89 -9.83 -7.26
CA ALA A 51 7.51 -9.98 -6.82
C ALA A 51 7.39 -9.79 -5.29
N ASP A 52 8.26 -10.43 -4.50
CA ASP A 52 8.27 -10.31 -3.04
C ASP A 52 8.60 -8.88 -2.58
N GLU A 53 9.53 -8.21 -3.25
CA GLU A 53 9.85 -6.82 -2.97
C GLU A 53 8.66 -5.90 -3.25
N THR A 54 8.02 -6.06 -4.41
CA THR A 54 6.83 -5.31 -4.81
C THR A 54 5.70 -5.51 -3.79
N VAL A 55 5.45 -6.76 -3.37
CA VAL A 55 4.46 -7.08 -2.34
C VAL A 55 4.81 -6.44 -1.00
N ARG A 56 6.08 -6.45 -0.61
CA ARG A 56 6.54 -5.83 0.64
C ARG A 56 6.30 -4.33 0.62
N TRP A 57 6.65 -3.65 -0.47
CA TRP A 57 6.38 -2.23 -0.64
C TRP A 57 4.89 -1.92 -0.53
N ILE A 58 4.04 -2.62 -1.29
CA ILE A 58 2.58 -2.48 -1.22
C ILE A 58 2.06 -2.73 0.21
N THR A 59 2.61 -3.72 0.91
CA THR A 59 2.23 -4.03 2.29
C THR A 59 2.62 -2.92 3.26
N VAL A 60 3.82 -2.34 3.13
CA VAL A 60 4.28 -1.21 3.95
C VAL A 60 3.41 0.03 3.71
N GLY A 61 3.14 0.38 2.45
CA GLY A 61 2.23 1.49 2.12
C GLY A 61 0.83 1.27 2.71
N ASN A 62 0.34 0.04 2.65
CA ASN A 62 -0.95 -0.33 3.25
C ASN A 62 -0.96 -0.23 4.77
N PHE A 63 0.13 -0.63 5.41
CA PHE A 63 0.31 -0.54 6.85
C PHE A 63 0.31 0.92 7.30
N LEU A 64 1.12 1.79 6.67
CA LEU A 64 1.18 3.22 6.97
C LEU A 64 -0.21 3.88 6.89
N SER A 65 -0.93 3.66 5.78
CA SER A 65 -2.26 4.24 5.62
C SER A 65 -3.24 3.79 6.72
N LYS A 66 -3.21 2.51 7.12
CA LYS A 66 -4.10 2.00 8.17
C LYS A 66 -3.71 2.50 9.56
N THR A 67 -2.41 2.54 9.87
CA THR A 67 -1.93 3.01 11.18
C THR A 67 -2.20 4.50 11.37
N ALA A 68 -2.07 5.32 10.33
CA ALA A 68 -2.47 6.72 10.36
C ALA A 68 -3.97 6.90 10.68
N ILE A 69 -4.86 6.13 10.03
CA ILE A 69 -6.31 6.20 10.32
C ILE A 69 -6.60 5.77 11.77
N ILE A 70 -6.02 4.66 12.22
CA ILE A 70 -6.24 4.14 13.58
C ILE A 70 -5.71 5.12 14.63
N SER A 71 -4.50 5.65 14.43
CA SER A 71 -3.90 6.62 15.35
C SER A 71 -4.66 7.95 15.37
N SER A 72 -5.15 8.44 14.22
CA SER A 72 -6.04 9.61 14.12
C SER A 72 -7.36 9.41 14.86
N ALA A 73 -7.95 8.21 14.79
CA ALA A 73 -9.20 7.90 15.49
C ALA A 73 -8.97 7.80 17.00
N LEU A 74 -7.88 7.14 17.43
CA LEU A 74 -7.49 7.02 18.84
C LEU A 74 -7.14 8.38 19.45
N SER A 75 -6.41 9.24 18.75
CA SER A 75 -6.09 10.59 19.23
C SER A 75 -7.37 11.42 19.44
N THR A 76 -8.32 11.37 18.50
CA THR A 76 -9.59 12.09 18.62
C THR A 76 -10.42 11.56 19.79
N GLY A 77 -10.52 10.23 19.94
CA GLY A 77 -11.28 9.61 21.03
C GLY A 77 -10.67 9.89 22.41
N THR A 78 -9.34 9.80 22.52
CA THR A 78 -8.63 10.12 23.77
C THR A 78 -8.68 11.61 24.10
N ALA A 79 -8.63 12.50 23.11
CA ALA A 79 -8.82 13.94 23.32
C ALA A 79 -10.26 14.29 23.77
N TYR A 80 -11.25 13.51 23.35
CA TYR A 80 -12.65 13.66 23.79
C TYR A 80 -12.86 13.18 25.23
N PHE A 81 -12.39 11.97 25.58
CA PHE A 81 -12.58 11.40 26.92
C PHE A 81 -11.62 11.96 27.97
N TRP A 82 -10.34 12.17 27.63
CA TRP A 82 -9.27 12.58 28.55
C TRP A 82 -8.73 13.97 28.22
N ARG A 83 -9.59 14.96 28.43
CA ARG A 83 -9.29 16.38 28.15
C ARG A 83 -8.16 16.96 28.99
N SER A 84 -7.93 16.44 30.20
CA SER A 84 -6.96 17.02 31.16
C SER A 84 -5.52 16.50 31.03
N LYS A 85 -5.22 15.58 30.09
CA LYS A 85 -3.88 14.97 29.94
C LYS A 85 -3.37 15.01 28.49
N PRO A 86 -2.79 16.14 28.04
CA PRO A 86 -2.25 16.29 26.68
C PRO A 86 -1.17 15.27 26.30
N PHE A 87 -0.47 14.73 27.30
CA PHE A 87 0.54 13.68 27.12
C PHE A 87 -0.01 12.36 26.55
N VAL A 88 -1.33 12.12 26.61
CA VAL A 88 -1.94 10.88 26.12
C VAL A 88 -2.28 10.96 24.62
N TYR A 89 -2.92 12.04 24.18
CA TYR A 89 -3.34 12.18 22.77
C TYR A 89 -2.27 12.83 21.87
N GLY A 90 -1.33 13.60 22.44
CA GLY A 90 -0.22 14.24 21.73
C GLY A 90 0.67 13.27 20.91
N PRO A 91 1.27 12.23 21.51
CA PRO A 91 2.13 11.30 20.77
C PRO A 91 1.37 10.52 19.69
N LEU A 92 0.10 10.17 19.93
CA LEU A 92 -0.76 9.53 18.93
C LEU A 92 -1.01 10.43 17.72
N CYS A 93 -1.23 11.73 17.95
CA CYS A 93 -1.34 12.72 16.89
C CYS A 93 -0.02 12.85 16.10
N MET A 94 1.13 12.89 16.77
CA MET A 94 2.44 12.94 16.12
C MET A 94 2.71 11.71 15.25
N VAL A 95 2.42 10.50 15.76
CA VAL A 95 2.56 9.26 14.99
C VAL A 95 1.69 9.29 13.75
N SER A 96 0.44 9.75 13.87
CA SER A 96 -0.46 9.87 12.71
C SER A 96 0.08 10.86 11.67
N PHE A 97 0.59 12.00 12.10
CA PHE A 97 1.12 13.04 11.22
C PHE A 97 2.37 12.55 10.48
N VAL A 98 3.33 11.96 11.22
CA VAL A 98 4.55 11.38 10.64
C VAL A 98 4.20 10.27 9.66
N CYS A 99 3.29 9.38 10.03
CA CYS A 99 2.87 8.27 9.18
C CYS A 99 2.18 8.76 7.89
N THR A 100 1.35 9.80 7.99
CA THR A 100 0.70 10.43 6.83
C THR A 100 1.71 11.17 5.95
N GLY A 101 2.67 11.86 6.56
CA GLY A 101 3.75 12.55 5.84
C GLY A 101 4.65 11.58 5.08
N LEU A 102 5.09 10.50 5.74
CA LEU A 102 5.85 9.43 5.10
C LEU A 102 5.05 8.76 3.97
N TYR A 103 3.75 8.49 4.20
CA TYR A 103 2.89 7.96 3.15
C TYR A 103 2.78 8.93 1.96
N MET A 104 2.61 10.23 2.19
CA MET A 104 2.59 11.20 1.08
C MET A 104 3.93 11.25 0.35
N ILE A 105 5.05 11.44 1.05
CA ILE A 105 6.35 11.58 0.39
C ILE A 105 6.72 10.31 -0.38
N SER A 106 6.54 9.13 0.23
CA SER A 106 6.93 7.86 -0.37
C SER A 106 5.92 7.34 -1.41
N TRP A 107 4.62 7.55 -1.23
CA TRP A 107 3.56 6.97 -2.10
C TRP A 107 2.84 8.00 -2.99
N GLN A 108 3.28 9.26 -3.03
CA GLN A 108 2.75 10.25 -3.97
C GLN A 108 3.30 10.06 -5.39
N PHE A 109 4.59 9.75 -5.51
CA PHE A 109 5.28 9.65 -6.79
C PHE A 109 5.48 8.21 -7.28
N ASP A 110 5.32 7.22 -6.40
CA ASP A 110 5.48 5.81 -6.73
C ASP A 110 4.25 5.29 -7.52
N PRO A 111 4.39 4.80 -8.77
CA PRO A 111 3.28 4.25 -9.53
C PRO A 111 2.72 2.94 -8.93
N CYS A 112 3.48 2.20 -8.12
CA CYS A 112 3.01 1.06 -7.35
C CYS A 112 1.86 1.43 -6.39
N CYS A 113 1.71 2.72 -6.05
CA CYS A 113 0.64 3.20 -5.17
C CYS A 113 -0.78 3.00 -5.68
N LYS A 114 -0.94 2.65 -6.96
CA LYS A 114 -2.22 2.40 -7.62
C LYS A 114 -2.56 0.91 -7.69
N TYR A 115 -1.66 0.05 -7.22
CA TYR A 115 -1.75 -1.39 -7.37
C TYR A 115 -1.94 -2.07 -6.03
N GLN A 116 -2.73 -3.14 -6.03
CA GLN A 116 -2.95 -3.99 -4.86
C GLN A 116 -2.62 -5.43 -5.23
N VAL A 117 -2.11 -6.16 -4.25
CA VAL A 117 -1.84 -7.60 -4.41
C VAL A 117 -3.16 -8.31 -4.57
N HIS A 118 -3.36 -8.96 -5.72
CA HIS A 118 -4.55 -9.75 -5.99
C HIS A 118 -4.51 -11.01 -5.11
N LYS A 119 -5.39 -11.06 -4.11
CA LYS A 119 -5.43 -12.15 -3.12
C LYS A 119 -6.57 -13.08 -3.43
N ASP A 120 -6.41 -13.86 -4.50
CA ASP A 120 -7.39 -14.89 -4.81
C ASP A 120 -7.27 -16.06 -3.83
N PRO A 121 -8.31 -16.38 -3.04
CA PRO A 121 -8.25 -17.47 -2.06
C PRO A 121 -8.07 -18.84 -2.73
N ARG A 122 -8.47 -18.96 -4.01
CA ARG A 122 -8.28 -20.15 -4.85
C ARG A 122 -6.82 -20.41 -5.19
N LEU A 123 -6.01 -19.36 -5.41
CA LEU A 123 -4.57 -19.52 -5.62
C LEU A 123 -3.87 -20.05 -4.37
N LYS A 124 -4.26 -19.57 -3.19
CA LYS A 124 -3.68 -20.02 -1.91
C LYS A 124 -4.01 -21.47 -1.58
N SER A 125 -5.21 -21.95 -1.91
CA SER A 125 -5.55 -23.36 -1.73
C SER A 125 -4.77 -24.26 -2.68
N LEU A 126 -4.53 -23.81 -3.92
CA LEU A 126 -3.74 -24.56 -4.92
C LEU A 126 -2.26 -24.68 -4.52
N GLN A 127 -1.64 -23.63 -3.97
CA GLN A 127 -0.26 -23.71 -3.42
C GLN A 127 -0.14 -24.65 -2.22
N LYS A 128 -1.22 -24.88 -1.48
CA LYS A 128 -1.20 -25.73 -0.29
C LYS A 128 -1.37 -27.21 -0.63
N GLU A 129 -2.02 -27.50 -1.77
CA GLU A 129 -2.33 -28.86 -2.20
C GLU A 129 -1.20 -29.48 -3.03
N ASP A 130 -0.44 -28.67 -3.74
CA ASP A 130 0.58 -29.12 -4.66
C ASP A 130 1.91 -28.43 -4.30
N ASN A 131 3.01 -29.19 -4.11
CA ASN A 131 4.35 -28.67 -3.80
C ASN A 131 4.96 -27.98 -5.04
N THR A 132 4.19 -27.13 -5.70
CA THR A 132 4.50 -26.47 -6.97
C THR A 132 5.39 -25.25 -6.71
N PRO A 133 6.26 -24.86 -7.65
CA PRO A 133 7.01 -23.61 -7.58
C PRO A 133 6.12 -22.39 -7.26
N PRO A 134 6.71 -21.33 -6.67
CA PRO A 134 5.99 -20.13 -6.27
C PRO A 134 5.17 -19.57 -7.43
N LEU A 135 3.88 -19.37 -7.19
CA LEU A 135 2.97 -18.83 -8.20
C LEU A 135 3.36 -17.37 -8.48
N PRO A 136 3.29 -16.92 -9.74
CA PRO A 136 3.55 -15.53 -10.07
C PRO A 136 2.55 -14.64 -9.38
N ILE A 137 3.04 -13.49 -8.93
CA ILE A 137 2.24 -12.54 -8.17
C ILE A 137 1.51 -11.65 -9.16
N VAL A 138 0.19 -11.64 -9.04
CA VAL A 138 -0.66 -10.75 -9.82
C VAL A 138 -0.96 -9.51 -8.98
N ILE A 139 -0.60 -8.34 -9.51
CA ILE A 139 -1.03 -7.06 -8.96
C ILE A 139 -2.14 -6.48 -9.85
N GLU A 140 -3.19 -6.02 -9.20
CA GLU A 140 -4.36 -5.43 -9.85
C GLU A 140 -4.39 -3.93 -9.58
N ARG A 141 -4.63 -3.15 -10.62
CA ARG A 141 -4.78 -1.70 -10.53
C ARG A 141 -6.12 -1.37 -9.86
N GLY A 142 -6.05 -0.80 -8.66
CA GLY A 142 -7.19 -0.38 -7.86
C GLY A 142 -7.43 1.13 -7.91
N SER A 143 -8.67 1.55 -7.63
CA SER A 143 -8.99 2.98 -7.51
C SER A 143 -8.48 3.56 -6.18
N ASP A 144 -7.23 3.99 -6.12
CA ASP A 144 -6.63 4.52 -4.88
C ASP A 144 -7.10 5.94 -4.49
N THR A 145 -7.81 6.64 -5.38
CA THR A 145 -8.31 8.01 -5.13
C THR A 145 -9.19 8.10 -3.89
N LYS A 146 -10.14 7.17 -3.72
CA LYS A 146 -11.06 7.16 -2.57
C LYS A 146 -10.29 6.96 -1.26
N ARG A 147 -9.31 6.07 -1.28
CA ARG A 147 -8.52 5.73 -0.10
C ARG A 147 -7.59 6.85 0.32
N LYS A 148 -6.92 7.51 -0.65
CA LYS A 148 -6.12 8.71 -0.41
C LYS A 148 -6.96 9.84 0.18
N ILE A 149 -8.14 10.10 -0.39
CA ILE A 149 -9.05 11.15 0.13
C ILE A 149 -9.51 10.84 1.56
N ILE A 150 -9.95 9.61 1.84
CA ILE A 150 -10.40 9.22 3.19
C ILE A 150 -9.26 9.34 4.19
N HIS A 151 -8.09 8.80 3.87
CA HIS A 151 -6.91 8.86 4.73
C HIS A 151 -6.51 10.31 5.04
N THR A 152 -6.33 11.14 4.01
CA THR A 152 -5.92 12.53 4.18
C THR A 152 -6.96 13.36 4.92
N SER A 153 -8.24 13.21 4.60
CA SER A 153 -9.31 13.97 5.29
C SER A 153 -9.40 13.60 6.77
N VAL A 154 -9.36 12.30 7.11
CA VAL A 154 -9.40 11.83 8.51
C VAL A 154 -8.23 12.38 9.31
N THR A 155 -7.01 12.31 8.76
CA THR A 155 -5.84 12.83 9.47
C THR A 155 -5.90 14.34 9.63
N VAL A 156 -6.23 15.10 8.58
CA VAL A 156 -6.30 16.58 8.67
C VAL A 156 -7.34 17.01 9.71
N MET A 157 -8.53 16.40 9.70
CA MET A 157 -9.58 16.71 10.68
C MET A 157 -9.16 16.36 12.11
N SER A 158 -8.57 15.18 12.32
CA SER A 158 -8.09 14.75 13.64
C SER A 158 -6.98 15.67 14.17
N THR A 159 -5.99 16.01 13.33
CA THR A 159 -4.91 16.91 13.71
C THR A 159 -5.43 18.30 14.06
N ALA A 160 -6.33 18.87 13.25
CA ALA A 160 -6.94 20.17 13.52
C ALA A 160 -7.72 20.17 14.86
N TYR A 161 -8.48 19.12 15.14
CA TYR A 161 -9.21 18.98 16.40
C TYR A 161 -8.25 18.87 17.61
N CYS A 162 -7.19 18.07 17.49
CA CYS A 162 -6.19 17.95 18.56
C CYS A 162 -5.45 19.27 18.83
N ILE A 163 -5.08 20.02 17.78
CA ILE A 163 -4.46 21.35 17.91
C ILE A 163 -5.40 22.32 18.61
N TRP A 164 -6.68 22.35 18.20
CA TRP A 164 -7.67 23.23 18.83
C TRP A 164 -7.85 22.91 20.32
N LYS A 165 -7.90 21.62 20.70
CA LYS A 165 -7.98 21.23 22.11
C LYS A 165 -6.73 21.54 22.92
N LEU A 166 -5.54 21.45 22.32
CA LEU A 166 -4.30 21.91 22.95
C LEU A 166 -4.32 23.43 23.17
N TYR A 167 -4.80 24.19 22.19
CA TYR A 167 -4.93 25.64 22.32
C TYR A 167 -5.89 26.03 23.44
N GLU A 168 -7.04 25.36 23.56
CA GLU A 168 -7.98 25.56 24.68
C GLU A 168 -7.40 25.17 26.05
N TYR A 169 -6.41 24.27 26.10
CA TYR A 169 -5.75 23.87 27.36
C TYR A 169 -4.64 24.86 27.77
N CYS A 170 -3.94 25.47 26.81
CA CYS A 170 -2.90 26.46 27.08
C CYS A 170 -3.43 27.86 27.39
N LYS A 171 -4.70 28.13 27.07
CA LYS A 171 -5.39 29.39 27.36
C LYS A 171 -5.99 29.37 28.77
#